data_AF-A0A1Q3KKI3-F1
#
_entry.id   AF-A0A1Q3KKI3-F1
#
_cell.length_a   1.000
_cell.length_b   1.000
_cell.length_c   1.000
_cell.angle_alpha   90.00
_cell.angle_beta   90.00
_cell.angle_gamma   90.00
#
_symmetry.space_group_name_H-M   'P 1'
#
loop_
_entity.id
_entity.type
_entity.pdbx_description
1 polymer ?
#
loop_
_entity_poly.entity_id
_entity_poly.type
_entity_poly.pdbx_seq_one_letter_code
_entity_poly.pdbx_strand_id
1 'polypeptide(L)'
;MTSPLSGTVLFQDDFNTNGQLNSANWDYNHWTKDNNASYLGQTQMRQSLPFAENGMARIKMDTFNPPPGGPDSYYGSEAITNQAWDISAGGLAFEGKFRFDGNQGGMIAGFFSFEQFPTGAAREIHDEIDFEIITTQMQKISTNIFQQQKSGTPHSFAVDGGLAVDHVYRFEWTSSVVRWFVDGKLIREDTQHVPTKPQQLHINLWGAPQAGGPNGGPWGPNPGDPGGPNITDPSLLIAPNASQNKSYYFDVDYVKVERLSTQVGDHTPNAMLGSAAADSIDGAGGDDSIDGGGGDDTLFGGDGNDTIMGGAGNDTVYGGTGVNTIIGGEGADRINTSAGSDTVRDTLANLNGDTIAGFGSDDAVDIQGVRAGRSNLDVNHEADGVSLQVGGSTIKMEGDYSNGDFMMVARGSGADAHTLLTFQSYLPTLAEGRSVAPEAINGVINDPFLTGDGATGFSLELKSATSEYRNTLGTYKVAADGTIHDVQVLFDNTLNVAAGARTVNLGTPADGEKVAFFLIQNGFKAYGALPHDLSFVTPGTGGPADLDSGLTPILYSATRGVLDDAAIFHSFSTLNPNDAAQVLSGVAPGGHALMIGFEDLPNATGDKDFQDVVIAVRPQTDDLLAA
;
A
#
# COMPACT_ATOMS: atom_id res chain seq x y z
N MET A 1 21.31 6.17 1.35
CA MET A 1 20.82 5.43 2.53
C MET A 1 20.53 6.47 3.59
N THR A 2 19.28 6.57 4.00
CA THR A 2 18.82 7.53 5.01
C THR A 2 19.44 7.21 6.36
N SER A 3 19.97 8.23 7.03
CA SER A 3 20.51 8.11 8.39
C SER A 3 19.38 8.35 9.41
N PRO A 4 19.50 7.81 10.64
CA PRO A 4 18.58 8.15 11.71
C PRO A 4 18.49 9.66 11.92
N LEU A 5 17.29 10.16 12.20
CA LEU A 5 17.07 11.56 12.51
C LEU A 5 17.64 11.89 13.90
N SER A 6 18.22 13.08 14.00
CA SER A 6 18.70 13.60 15.28
C SER A 6 17.53 14.00 16.18
N GLY A 7 17.70 13.85 17.50
CA GLY A 7 16.66 14.19 18.46
C GLY A 7 17.19 14.59 19.83
N THR A 8 16.28 15.11 20.65
CA THR A 8 16.53 15.43 22.06
C THR A 8 16.03 14.29 22.94
N VAL A 9 16.86 13.81 23.86
CA VAL A 9 16.49 12.74 24.80
C VAL A 9 15.36 13.18 25.73
N LEU A 10 14.23 12.47 25.68
CA LEU A 10 13.10 12.63 26.60
C LEU A 10 13.21 11.66 27.77
N PHE A 11 13.73 10.47 27.52
CA PHE A 11 13.91 9.42 28.51
C PHE A 11 15.11 8.57 28.14
N GLN A 12 15.88 8.19 29.15
CA GLN A 12 16.97 7.24 28.99
C GLN A 12 17.16 6.48 30.31
N ASP A 13 17.36 5.18 30.22
CA ASP A 13 17.78 4.35 31.35
C ASP A 13 18.93 3.45 30.89
N ASP A 14 20.08 3.64 31.53
CA ASP A 14 21.30 2.85 31.31
C ASP A 14 21.44 1.74 32.36
N PHE A 15 20.41 1.52 33.19
CA PHE A 15 20.33 0.42 34.15
C PHE A 15 21.54 0.30 35.11
N ASN A 16 22.17 1.44 35.42
CA ASN A 16 23.41 1.53 36.21
C ASN A 16 23.26 1.10 37.69
N THR A 17 22.04 0.92 38.19
CA THR A 17 21.78 0.55 39.59
C THR A 17 21.31 -0.90 39.68
N ASN A 18 22.15 -1.77 40.25
CA ASN A 18 21.79 -3.18 40.44
C ASN A 18 20.55 -3.35 41.35
N GLY A 19 19.70 -4.32 41.01
CA GLY A 19 18.48 -4.66 41.75
C GLY A 19 17.22 -4.50 40.91
N GLN A 20 16.05 -4.52 41.53
CA GLN A 20 14.77 -4.30 40.84
C GLN A 20 14.82 -2.99 40.04
N LEU A 21 14.25 -2.97 38.82
CA LEU A 21 14.16 -1.76 38.01
C LEU A 21 13.45 -0.63 38.77
N ASN A 22 13.87 0.61 38.53
CA ASN A 22 13.35 1.78 39.24
C ASN A 22 11.86 1.97 38.97
N SER A 23 11.01 1.76 39.99
CA SER A 23 9.55 1.87 39.85
C SER A 23 9.04 3.27 39.56
N ALA A 24 9.88 4.31 39.69
CA ALA A 24 9.54 5.65 39.21
C ALA A 24 9.53 5.73 37.67
N ASN A 25 10.33 4.90 37.00
CA ASN A 25 10.44 4.84 35.55
C ASN A 25 9.64 3.68 34.95
N TRP A 26 9.53 2.57 35.68
CA TRP A 26 9.04 1.30 35.16
C TRP A 26 7.85 0.75 35.95
N ASP A 27 6.78 0.40 35.24
CA ASP A 27 5.67 -0.43 35.69
C ASP A 27 5.90 -1.87 35.22
N TYR A 28 5.79 -2.82 36.13
CA TYR A 28 5.90 -4.25 35.86
C TYR A 28 4.63 -5.01 36.30
N ASN A 29 3.55 -4.26 36.57
CA ASN A 29 2.25 -4.70 37.11
C ASN A 29 1.06 -4.31 36.23
N HIS A 30 1.31 -3.59 35.14
CA HIS A 30 0.30 -2.80 34.44
C HIS A 30 -0.95 -3.59 34.02
N TRP A 31 -0.81 -4.88 33.77
CA TRP A 31 -1.90 -5.74 33.28
C TRP A 31 -2.90 -6.22 34.34
N THR A 32 -2.62 -6.09 35.64
CA THR A 32 -3.61 -6.44 36.67
C THR A 32 -3.64 -5.47 37.84
N LYS A 33 -4.85 -5.11 38.27
CA LYS A 33 -5.07 -4.17 39.37
C LYS A 33 -4.70 -4.72 40.75
N ASP A 34 -4.82 -6.04 40.93
CA ASP A 34 -4.72 -6.71 42.22
C ASP A 34 -3.36 -7.38 42.44
N ASN A 35 -2.33 -6.99 41.69
CA ASN A 35 -1.00 -7.60 41.78
C ASN A 35 -0.98 -9.10 41.45
N ASN A 36 -1.97 -9.54 40.65
CA ASN A 36 -2.07 -10.91 40.19
C ASN A 36 -1.30 -11.07 38.88
N ALA A 37 -0.92 -12.28 38.50
CA ALA A 37 -0.15 -12.41 37.28
C ALA A 37 -1.03 -12.30 36.03
N SER A 38 -0.58 -11.49 35.07
CA SER A 38 -1.08 -11.54 33.69
C SER A 38 -0.47 -12.73 32.95
N TYR A 39 -1.20 -13.23 31.96
CA TYR A 39 -0.74 -14.34 31.12
C TYR A 39 -0.58 -13.85 29.68
N LEU A 40 0.62 -14.03 29.13
CA LEU A 40 0.85 -14.01 27.69
C LEU A 40 1.03 -15.45 27.20
N GLY A 41 -0.02 -15.99 26.58
CA GLY A 41 -0.05 -17.40 26.19
C GLY A 41 0.03 -18.34 27.40
N GLN A 42 1.08 -19.17 27.45
CA GLN A 42 1.39 -20.05 28.58
C GLN A 42 2.38 -19.42 29.57
N THR A 43 2.69 -18.13 29.44
CA THR A 43 3.67 -17.47 30.30
C THR A 43 2.98 -16.55 31.30
N GLN A 44 3.24 -16.80 32.58
CA GLN A 44 2.79 -15.96 33.68
C GLN A 44 3.81 -14.84 33.90
N MET A 45 3.41 -13.58 33.70
CA MET A 45 4.31 -12.44 33.88
C MET A 45 4.51 -12.11 35.36
N ARG A 46 5.78 -12.00 35.78
CA ARG A 46 6.15 -11.74 37.16
C ARG A 46 6.92 -10.43 37.31
N GLN A 47 6.38 -9.66 38.23
CA GLN A 47 6.80 -8.34 38.67
C GLN A 47 8.22 -8.30 39.26
N SER A 48 8.65 -9.37 39.92
CA SER A 48 9.94 -9.42 40.64
C SER A 48 11.09 -9.97 39.79
N LEU A 49 10.82 -10.29 38.52
CA LEU A 49 11.79 -10.89 37.61
C LEU A 49 12.57 -9.90 36.72
N PRO A 50 12.07 -8.71 36.33
CA PRO A 50 12.91 -7.72 35.66
C PRO A 50 13.78 -6.99 36.70
N PHE A 51 15.10 -7.06 36.52
CA PHE A 51 16.08 -6.41 37.39
C PHE A 51 17.26 -5.89 36.57
N ALA A 52 18.01 -4.94 37.11
CA ALA A 52 19.27 -4.49 36.57
C ALA A 52 20.44 -5.21 37.24
N GLU A 53 21.44 -5.60 36.46
CA GLU A 53 22.68 -6.19 36.94
C GLU A 53 23.83 -5.85 35.97
N ASN A 54 24.91 -5.30 36.53
CA ASN A 54 26.13 -4.96 35.79
C ASN A 54 25.90 -3.94 34.64
N GLY A 55 25.01 -2.96 34.87
CA GLY A 55 24.73 -1.90 33.90
C GLY A 55 23.81 -2.34 32.75
N MET A 56 23.05 -3.42 32.92
CA MET A 56 22.05 -3.87 31.94
C MET A 56 20.77 -4.26 32.66
N ALA A 57 19.61 -3.99 32.07
CA ALA A 57 18.38 -4.65 32.46
C ALA A 57 18.40 -6.11 31.98
N ARG A 58 17.99 -7.01 32.86
CA ARG A 58 17.86 -8.44 32.61
C ARG A 58 16.39 -8.81 32.68
N ILE A 59 15.75 -8.89 31.52
CA ILE A 59 14.37 -9.34 31.41
C ILE A 59 14.39 -10.85 31.38
N LYS A 60 13.89 -11.46 32.46
CA LYS A 60 14.12 -12.86 32.78
C LYS A 60 12.90 -13.72 32.50
N MET A 61 13.15 -14.93 32.00
CA MET A 61 12.18 -16.02 32.00
C MET A 61 12.71 -17.24 32.75
N ASP A 62 11.88 -17.87 33.57
CA ASP A 62 12.15 -19.12 34.28
C ASP A 62 11.23 -20.25 33.79
N THR A 63 11.77 -21.47 33.67
CA THR A 63 11.00 -22.65 33.26
C THR A 63 10.28 -23.36 34.40
N PHE A 64 10.61 -23.07 35.66
CA PHE A 64 10.00 -23.72 36.81
C PHE A 64 8.85 -22.91 37.43
N ASN A 65 7.70 -23.57 37.59
CA ASN A 65 6.54 -23.07 38.32
C ASN A 65 6.36 -23.78 39.69
N PRO A 66 6.48 -23.10 40.87
CA PRO A 66 6.26 -23.69 42.18
C PRO A 66 4.76 -23.88 42.50
N PRO A 67 4.38 -24.79 43.43
CA PRO A 67 2.98 -25.23 43.59
C PRO A 67 2.17 -24.44 44.65
N PRO A 68 0.80 -24.47 44.63
CA PRO A 68 -0.11 -24.70 43.50
C PRO A 68 -1.04 -23.48 43.24
N GLY A 69 -1.12 -23.00 42.00
CA GLY A 69 -2.05 -21.89 41.69
C GLY A 69 -2.25 -21.49 40.23
N GLY A 70 -1.78 -22.24 39.23
CA GLY A 70 -2.03 -21.95 37.82
C GLY A 70 -1.63 -23.11 36.91
N PRO A 71 -2.16 -23.17 35.66
CA PRO A 71 -1.88 -24.23 34.69
C PRO A 71 -0.39 -24.30 34.33
N ASP A 72 0.04 -25.39 33.70
CA ASP A 72 1.38 -25.61 33.14
C ASP A 72 1.90 -24.35 32.42
N SER A 73 2.73 -23.55 33.09
CA SER A 73 3.15 -22.22 32.61
C SER A 73 4.60 -21.88 32.96
N TYR A 74 5.23 -21.06 32.12
CA TYR A 74 6.53 -20.44 32.36
C TYR A 74 6.37 -19.16 33.20
N TYR A 75 7.45 -18.63 33.78
CA TYR A 75 7.45 -17.27 34.33
C TYR A 75 8.25 -16.33 33.47
N GLY A 76 7.59 -15.35 32.86
CA GLY A 76 8.24 -14.28 32.10
C GLY A 76 8.27 -12.99 32.89
N SER A 77 8.81 -11.94 32.28
CA SER A 77 8.72 -10.59 32.80
C SER A 77 8.55 -9.57 31.71
N GLU A 78 8.01 -8.43 32.11
CA GLU A 78 7.81 -7.26 31.27
C GLU A 78 8.06 -6.01 32.13
N ALA A 79 8.70 -5.02 31.53
CA ALA A 79 8.85 -3.69 32.10
C ALA A 79 8.31 -2.66 31.09
N ILE A 80 7.45 -1.77 31.58
CA ILE A 80 6.70 -0.79 30.79
C ILE A 80 7.07 0.59 31.33
N THR A 81 7.36 1.56 30.48
CA THR A 81 7.62 2.92 30.97
C THR A 81 6.36 3.52 31.60
N ASN A 82 6.48 4.15 32.76
CA ASN A 82 5.35 4.88 33.38
C ASN A 82 4.88 6.06 32.52
N GLN A 83 5.77 6.60 31.71
CA GLN A 83 5.49 7.66 30.76
C GLN A 83 5.07 7.09 29.40
N ALA A 84 4.14 7.80 28.76
CA ALA A 84 3.79 7.65 27.37
C ALA A 84 4.18 8.92 26.61
N TRP A 85 4.45 8.79 25.31
CA TRP A 85 4.81 9.91 24.45
C TRP A 85 3.94 9.94 23.19
N ASP A 86 3.60 11.14 22.74
CA ASP A 86 2.93 11.39 21.47
C ASP A 86 3.84 12.18 20.51
N ILE A 87 3.44 12.21 19.24
CA ILE A 87 4.15 12.88 18.16
C ILE A 87 3.71 14.35 17.94
N SER A 88 2.88 14.93 18.83
CA SER A 88 2.30 16.27 18.64
C SER A 88 3.29 17.44 18.63
N ALA A 89 4.54 17.20 19.02
CA ALA A 89 5.60 18.21 19.09
C ALA A 89 6.88 17.78 18.33
N GLY A 90 6.75 16.86 17.37
CA GLY A 90 7.86 16.20 16.67
C GLY A 90 7.69 14.70 16.61
N GLY A 91 8.20 14.05 15.57
CA GLY A 91 8.33 12.59 15.55
C GLY A 91 9.11 12.09 16.77
N LEU A 92 8.95 10.81 17.08
CA LEU A 92 9.64 10.15 18.19
C LEU A 92 10.58 9.09 17.67
N ALA A 93 11.65 8.82 18.42
CA ALA A 93 12.44 7.62 18.23
C ALA A 93 12.55 6.82 19.51
N PHE A 94 12.37 5.52 19.40
CA PHE A 94 12.62 4.56 20.46
C PHE A 94 13.84 3.74 20.06
N GLU A 95 14.85 3.75 20.93
CA GLU A 95 16.12 3.08 20.69
C GLU A 95 16.48 2.21 21.88
N GLY A 96 16.99 1.01 21.61
CA GLY A 96 17.49 0.10 22.61
C GLY A 96 18.72 -0.62 22.10
N LYS A 97 19.68 -0.84 22.98
CA LYS A 97 20.82 -1.72 22.69
C LYS A 97 20.64 -3.01 23.46
N PHE A 98 20.45 -4.12 22.76
CA PHE A 98 20.09 -5.38 23.41
C PHE A 98 20.55 -6.61 22.64
N ARG A 99 20.50 -7.74 23.34
CA ARG A 99 20.75 -9.09 22.81
C ARG A 99 19.91 -10.12 23.56
N PHE A 100 19.73 -11.29 22.97
CA PHE A 100 19.19 -12.44 23.68
C PHE A 100 20.32 -13.39 24.13
N ASP A 101 20.42 -13.63 25.44
CA ASP A 101 21.43 -14.49 26.06
C ASP A 101 20.94 -15.95 26.07
N GLY A 102 21.07 -16.62 24.92
CA GLY A 102 20.72 -18.03 24.79
C GLY A 102 20.61 -18.53 23.35
N ASN A 103 20.42 -19.84 23.21
CA ASN A 103 20.16 -20.52 21.94
C ASN A 103 18.91 -21.42 21.97
N GLN A 104 18.15 -21.37 23.06
CA GLN A 104 16.91 -22.12 23.21
C GLN A 104 15.81 -21.41 22.43
N GLY A 105 15.11 -22.15 21.56
CA GLY A 105 13.94 -21.65 20.86
C GLY A 105 12.67 -21.71 21.71
N GLY A 106 11.57 -21.17 21.18
CA GLY A 106 10.25 -21.22 21.81
C GLY A 106 9.92 -20.01 22.69
N MET A 107 10.71 -18.94 22.61
CA MET A 107 10.51 -17.68 23.32
C MET A 107 10.44 -16.49 22.35
N ILE A 108 9.84 -15.41 22.81
CA ILE A 108 9.83 -14.10 22.15
C ILE A 108 10.36 -13.08 23.14
N ALA A 109 11.40 -12.35 22.74
CA ALA A 109 11.85 -11.14 23.44
C ALA A 109 11.41 -9.92 22.64
N GLY A 110 10.59 -9.07 23.25
CA GLY A 110 10.05 -7.87 22.62
C GLY A 110 10.74 -6.60 23.10
N PHE A 111 11.07 -5.70 22.17
CA PHE A 111 11.31 -4.29 22.39
C PHE A 111 10.33 -3.54 21.49
N PHE A 112 9.31 -2.94 22.07
CA PHE A 112 8.17 -2.43 21.30
C PHE A 112 7.56 -1.22 21.97
N SER A 113 6.79 -0.44 21.21
CA SER A 113 5.91 0.56 21.78
C SER A 113 4.47 0.09 21.72
N PHE A 114 3.68 0.41 22.74
CA PHE A 114 2.27 0.03 22.81
C PHE A 114 1.44 1.20 23.30
N GLU A 115 0.23 1.37 22.75
CA GLU A 115 -0.71 2.42 23.14
C GLU A 115 -0.94 2.43 24.65
N GLN A 116 -0.86 3.60 25.29
CA GLN A 116 -1.14 3.71 26.72
C GLN A 116 -2.55 3.23 27.07
N PHE A 117 -2.64 2.32 28.05
CA PHE A 117 -3.92 1.79 28.52
C PHE A 117 -4.07 1.92 30.04
N PRO A 118 -5.30 1.86 30.58
CA PRO A 118 -5.50 1.83 32.03
C PRO A 118 -5.07 0.48 32.63
N THR A 119 -4.47 0.52 33.81
CA THR A 119 -4.07 -0.70 34.54
C THR A 119 -5.24 -1.67 34.70
N GLY A 120 -5.06 -2.91 34.25
CA GLY A 120 -6.07 -3.96 34.31
C GLY A 120 -7.19 -3.89 33.27
N ALA A 121 -7.09 -3.01 32.27
CA ALA A 121 -7.94 -3.06 31.09
C ALA A 121 -7.67 -4.36 30.29
N ALA A 122 -8.69 -4.87 29.61
CA ALA A 122 -8.52 -5.98 28.67
C ALA A 122 -7.67 -5.54 27.48
N ARG A 123 -7.10 -6.49 26.71
CA ARG A 123 -6.52 -6.20 25.39
C ARG A 123 -7.63 -5.74 24.45
N GLU A 124 -7.89 -4.44 24.47
CA GLU A 124 -8.75 -3.76 23.51
C GLU A 124 -7.95 -3.43 22.24
N ILE A 125 -8.64 -2.81 21.29
CA ILE A 125 -8.08 -2.22 20.08
C ILE A 125 -6.93 -1.29 20.47
N HIS A 126 -5.75 -1.46 19.87
CA HIS A 126 -4.52 -0.75 20.24
C HIS A 126 -3.66 -0.40 19.03
N ASP A 127 -2.82 0.61 19.19
CA ASP A 127 -1.68 0.88 18.30
C ASP A 127 -0.36 0.32 18.90
N GLU A 128 0.54 -0.20 18.07
CA GLU A 128 1.80 -0.86 18.50
C GLU A 128 2.89 -0.79 17.42
N ILE A 129 4.17 -0.77 17.83
CA ILE A 129 5.35 -0.85 16.94
C ILE A 129 6.36 -1.84 17.52
N ASP A 130 6.76 -2.84 16.73
CA ASP A 130 7.56 -3.96 17.23
C ASP A 130 8.98 -4.03 16.70
N PHE A 131 9.89 -4.36 17.62
CA PHE A 131 11.01 -5.27 17.37
C PHE A 131 10.83 -6.54 18.21
N GLU A 132 10.87 -7.71 17.57
CA GLU A 132 10.77 -8.99 18.24
C GLU A 132 11.91 -9.94 17.83
N ILE A 133 12.60 -10.48 18.85
CA ILE A 133 13.50 -11.61 18.69
C ILE A 133 12.68 -12.89 18.82
N ILE A 134 12.43 -13.55 17.69
CA ILE A 134 11.87 -14.89 17.66
C ILE A 134 13.01 -15.89 17.86
N THR A 135 13.11 -16.48 19.05
CA THR A 135 14.31 -17.26 19.46
C THR A 135 14.52 -18.57 18.68
N THR A 136 13.53 -19.05 17.91
CA THR A 136 13.73 -20.13 16.93
C THR A 136 14.49 -19.66 15.68
N GLN A 137 14.68 -18.35 15.54
CA GLN A 137 15.29 -17.67 14.39
C GLN A 137 16.33 -16.63 14.85
N MET A 138 17.33 -17.06 15.63
CA MET A 138 18.39 -16.21 16.21
C MET A 138 19.30 -15.43 15.22
N GLN A 139 18.97 -15.43 13.93
CA GLN A 139 19.67 -14.66 12.89
C GLN A 139 18.81 -13.52 12.32
N LYS A 140 17.52 -13.44 12.67
CA LYS A 140 16.58 -12.49 12.08
C LYS A 140 15.79 -11.73 13.13
N ILE A 141 15.80 -10.40 13.06
CA ILE A 141 14.94 -9.55 13.87
C ILE A 141 13.59 -9.37 13.15
N SER A 142 12.49 -9.57 13.87
CA SER A 142 11.14 -9.35 13.35
C SER A 142 10.66 -7.95 13.67
N THR A 143 9.97 -7.32 12.72
CA THR A 143 9.33 -6.00 12.88
C THR A 143 7.87 -6.10 12.49
N ASN A 144 7.01 -5.39 13.20
CA ASN A 144 5.62 -5.18 12.81
C ASN A 144 5.11 -3.83 13.32
N ILE A 145 3.94 -3.44 12.84
CA ILE A 145 3.25 -2.22 13.22
C ILE A 145 1.75 -2.51 13.29
N PHE A 146 1.06 -1.89 14.22
CA PHE A 146 -0.38 -2.00 14.36
C PHE A 146 -1.01 -0.62 14.58
N GLN A 147 -2.15 -0.43 13.94
CA GLN A 147 -3.07 0.65 14.24
C GLN A 147 -4.46 0.07 14.41
N GLN A 148 -5.07 0.34 15.55
CA GLN A 148 -6.36 -0.23 15.92
C GLN A 148 -6.41 -1.76 15.72
N GLN A 149 -5.36 -2.46 16.20
CA GLN A 149 -5.18 -3.91 16.12
C GLN A 149 -4.99 -4.47 14.69
N LYS A 150 -5.06 -3.63 13.65
CA LYS A 150 -4.77 -4.05 12.28
C LYS A 150 -3.26 -4.01 12.07
N SER A 151 -2.72 -5.16 11.70
CA SER A 151 -1.31 -5.30 11.35
C SER A 151 -1.02 -4.54 10.05
N GLY A 152 0.09 -3.82 10.02
CA GLY A 152 0.79 -3.46 8.78
C GLY A 152 1.41 -4.70 8.16
N THR A 153 2.53 -4.52 7.46
CA THR A 153 3.18 -5.65 6.78
C THR A 153 4.25 -6.23 7.69
N PRO A 154 4.11 -7.37 8.38
CA PRO A 154 5.19 -7.91 9.21
C PRO A 154 6.36 -8.42 8.34
N HIS A 155 7.60 -8.26 8.80
CA HIS A 155 8.78 -8.82 8.10
C HIS A 155 9.94 -9.09 9.06
N SER A 156 10.76 -10.10 8.74
CA SER A 156 11.95 -10.46 9.50
C SER A 156 13.22 -10.31 8.68
N PHE A 157 14.19 -9.58 9.22
CA PHE A 157 15.42 -9.19 8.54
C PHE A 157 16.64 -9.88 9.13
N ALA A 158 17.54 -10.37 8.29
CA ALA A 158 18.82 -10.88 8.74
C ALA A 158 19.64 -9.77 9.42
N VAL A 159 20.22 -10.08 10.57
CA VAL A 159 21.13 -9.19 11.30
C VAL A 159 22.53 -9.76 11.27
N ASP A 160 23.50 -8.96 10.84
CA ASP A 160 24.89 -9.37 10.72
C ASP A 160 25.46 -9.76 12.10
N GLY A 161 25.87 -11.01 12.27
CA GLY A 161 26.35 -11.55 13.56
C GLY A 161 25.27 -12.21 14.42
N GLY A 162 24.00 -12.07 14.05
CA GLY A 162 22.86 -12.66 14.74
C GLY A 162 22.52 -11.99 16.07
N LEU A 163 21.49 -12.49 16.75
CA LEU A 163 20.82 -11.78 17.85
C LEU A 163 21.36 -12.11 19.25
N ALA A 164 22.46 -12.87 19.31
CA ALA A 164 23.13 -13.25 20.56
C ALA A 164 24.25 -12.25 20.97
N VAL A 165 24.45 -11.20 20.18
CA VAL A 165 25.39 -10.11 20.46
C VAL A 165 24.64 -8.78 20.45
N ASP A 166 25.25 -7.75 21.04
CA ASP A 166 24.60 -6.46 21.15
C ASP A 166 24.50 -5.77 19.79
N HIS A 167 23.30 -5.29 19.49
CA HIS A 167 23.02 -4.38 18.38
C HIS A 167 22.21 -3.20 18.89
N VAL A 168 22.31 -2.06 18.20
CA VAL A 168 21.45 -0.90 18.43
C VAL A 168 20.24 -1.01 17.52
N TYR A 169 19.06 -1.13 18.10
CA TYR A 169 17.78 -1.15 17.40
C TYR A 169 17.07 0.17 17.63
N ARG A 170 16.55 0.76 16.56
CA ARG A 170 15.83 2.04 16.62
C ARG A 170 14.63 2.00 15.70
N PHE A 171 13.48 2.45 16.17
CA PHE A 171 12.38 2.82 15.28
C PHE A 171 12.02 4.29 15.47
N GLU A 172 11.78 4.96 14.36
CA GLU A 172 11.35 6.36 14.28
C GLU A 172 9.89 6.39 13.85
N TRP A 173 9.06 7.10 14.61
CA TRP A 173 7.62 7.20 14.43
C TRP A 173 7.23 8.65 14.15
N THR A 174 6.60 8.87 13.00
CA THR A 174 6.07 10.15 12.51
C THR A 174 4.59 10.00 12.18
N SER A 175 3.94 11.05 11.69
CA SER A 175 2.52 10.98 11.29
C SER A 175 2.28 9.99 10.15
N SER A 176 3.18 9.90 9.18
CA SER A 176 2.98 9.15 7.92
C SER A 176 3.76 7.85 7.82
N VAL A 177 4.81 7.65 8.63
CA VAL A 177 5.69 6.48 8.48
C VAL A 177 6.36 6.07 9.80
N VAL A 178 6.58 4.76 9.92
CA VAL A 178 7.56 4.19 10.86
C VAL A 178 8.77 3.66 10.12
N ARG A 179 9.97 3.97 10.62
CA ARG A 179 11.24 3.57 10.01
C ARG A 179 12.10 2.81 11.03
N TRP A 180 12.57 1.63 10.67
CA TRP A 180 13.36 0.74 11.53
C TRP A 180 14.83 0.73 11.10
N PHE A 181 15.71 0.81 12.09
CA PHE A 181 17.15 0.82 11.93
C PHE A 181 17.80 -0.23 12.82
N VAL A 182 18.85 -0.85 12.30
CA VAL A 182 19.77 -1.71 13.05
C VAL A 182 21.18 -1.18 12.84
N ASP A 183 21.89 -0.89 13.93
CA ASP A 183 23.23 -0.29 13.94
C ASP A 183 23.33 0.97 13.07
N GLY A 184 22.27 1.79 13.11
CA GLY A 184 22.16 3.04 12.35
C GLY A 184 21.86 2.86 10.86
N LYS A 185 21.70 1.63 10.36
CA LYS A 185 21.30 1.35 8.99
C LYS A 185 19.80 1.17 8.90
N LEU A 186 19.14 1.92 8.01
CA LEU A 186 17.73 1.69 7.70
C LEU A 186 17.56 0.26 7.15
N ILE A 187 16.71 -0.52 7.80
CA ILE A 187 16.35 -1.87 7.34
C ILE A 187 14.97 -1.91 6.70
N ARG A 188 14.08 -0.97 7.07
CA ARG A 188 12.69 -0.97 6.64
C ARG A 188 11.98 0.34 6.92
N GLU A 189 10.96 0.62 6.11
CA GLU A 189 9.90 1.60 6.36
C GLU A 189 8.52 0.95 6.22
N ASP A 190 7.51 1.49 6.89
CA ASP A 190 6.10 1.09 6.71
C ASP A 190 5.20 2.32 6.92
N THR A 191 4.34 2.58 5.93
CA THR A 191 3.38 3.68 5.90
C THR A 191 1.96 3.21 6.20
N GLN A 192 1.74 1.89 6.34
CA GLN A 192 0.45 1.33 6.64
C GLN A 192 0.26 1.21 8.15
N HIS A 193 -0.94 1.57 8.61
CA HIS A 193 -1.33 1.39 10.01
C HIS A 193 -0.35 2.05 10.99
N VAL A 194 0.07 3.29 10.68
CA VAL A 194 0.93 4.09 11.55
C VAL A 194 0.17 4.46 12.83
N PRO A 195 0.75 4.26 14.03
CA PRO A 195 0.13 4.64 15.29
C PRO A 195 -0.26 6.12 15.35
N THR A 196 -1.37 6.37 16.03
CA THR A 196 -1.93 7.72 16.26
C THR A 196 -2.09 8.04 17.75
N LYS A 197 -1.92 7.04 18.62
CA LYS A 197 -2.14 7.16 20.06
C LYS A 197 -0.82 7.24 20.84
N PRO A 198 -0.79 7.92 22.00
CA PRO A 198 0.41 7.99 22.84
C PRO A 198 0.94 6.58 23.16
N GLN A 199 2.25 6.41 23.01
CA GLN A 199 2.92 5.11 23.12
C GLN A 199 3.78 5.02 24.38
N GLN A 200 3.72 3.89 25.09
CA GLN A 200 4.64 3.50 26.15
C GLN A 200 5.71 2.56 25.58
N LEU A 201 6.94 2.61 26.10
CA LEU A 201 7.98 1.64 25.74
C LEU A 201 7.85 0.40 26.60
N HIS A 202 7.88 -0.77 25.96
CA HIS A 202 7.82 -2.08 26.60
C HIS A 202 9.07 -2.90 26.27
N ILE A 203 9.56 -3.63 27.28
CA ILE A 203 10.55 -4.70 27.12
C ILE A 203 10.05 -5.95 27.83
N ASN A 204 9.95 -7.07 27.11
CA ASN A 204 9.44 -8.32 27.68
C ASN A 204 10.20 -9.57 27.21
N LEU A 205 10.03 -10.65 27.97
CA LEU A 205 10.46 -11.98 27.57
C LEU A 205 9.44 -13.01 28.04
N TRP A 206 8.97 -13.83 27.10
CA TRP A 206 7.97 -14.86 27.37
C TRP A 206 8.10 -16.07 26.45
N GLY A 207 7.58 -17.20 26.93
CA GLY A 207 7.56 -18.47 26.22
C GLY A 207 6.31 -18.59 25.35
N ALA A 208 6.51 -18.99 24.10
CA ALA A 208 5.47 -19.34 23.16
C ALA A 208 4.66 -20.54 23.66
N PRO A 209 3.34 -20.56 23.45
CA PRO A 209 2.48 -21.61 23.96
C PRO A 209 2.76 -22.96 23.27
N GLN A 210 2.89 -24.02 24.07
CA GLN A 210 3.11 -25.39 23.60
C GLN A 210 1.81 -26.10 23.18
N ALA A 211 0.68 -25.79 23.83
CA ALA A 211 -0.63 -26.38 23.57
C ALA A 211 -1.78 -25.54 24.15
N GLY A 212 -2.83 -25.26 23.37
CA GLY A 212 -4.20 -24.97 23.86
C GLY A 212 -4.36 -23.97 25.02
N GLY A 213 -3.52 -22.92 25.09
CA GLY A 213 -3.60 -21.88 26.11
C GLY A 213 -4.66 -20.81 25.82
N PRO A 214 -4.84 -19.80 26.71
CA PRO A 214 -5.84 -18.73 26.54
C PRO A 214 -5.66 -17.91 25.25
N ASN A 215 -4.44 -17.86 24.69
CA ASN A 215 -4.14 -17.20 23.41
C ASN A 215 -3.92 -18.19 22.24
N GLY A 216 -4.36 -19.44 22.36
CA GLY A 216 -4.16 -20.49 21.36
C GLY A 216 -2.71 -20.96 21.24
N GLY A 217 -2.48 -22.13 20.63
CA GLY A 217 -1.17 -22.75 20.43
C GLY A 217 -1.30 -24.25 20.10
N PRO A 218 -0.31 -24.88 19.47
CA PRO A 218 1.01 -24.36 19.07
C PRO A 218 0.93 -23.34 17.93
N TRP A 219 1.88 -22.41 17.89
CA TRP A 219 1.98 -21.39 16.85
C TRP A 219 2.87 -21.85 15.71
N GLY A 220 2.45 -21.50 14.49
CA GLY A 220 3.19 -21.75 13.26
C GLY A 220 4.39 -20.82 13.08
N PRO A 221 4.89 -20.68 11.84
CA PRO A 221 5.94 -19.73 11.51
C PRO A 221 5.52 -18.29 11.82
N ASN A 222 6.52 -17.44 12.09
CA ASN A 222 6.33 -16.01 12.25
C ASN A 222 5.72 -15.40 10.98
N PRO A 223 4.67 -14.56 11.05
CA PRO A 223 4.15 -13.86 9.88
C PRO A 223 5.22 -13.05 9.12
N GLY A 224 6.23 -12.53 9.82
CA GLY A 224 7.36 -11.83 9.20
C GLY A 224 8.39 -12.76 8.50
N ASP A 225 8.34 -14.07 8.74
CA ASP A 225 9.14 -15.09 8.05
C ASP A 225 8.31 -16.36 7.81
N PRO A 226 7.32 -16.35 6.90
CA PRO A 226 6.39 -17.47 6.71
C PRO A 226 7.06 -18.79 6.32
N GLY A 227 8.26 -18.73 5.75
CA GLY A 227 9.07 -19.91 5.39
C GLY A 227 10.00 -20.41 6.49
N GLY A 228 10.06 -19.71 7.63
CA GLY A 228 10.92 -20.05 8.76
C GLY A 228 10.37 -21.16 9.66
N PRO A 229 11.13 -21.57 10.71
CA PRO A 229 10.63 -22.49 11.71
C PRO A 229 9.45 -21.91 12.48
N ASN A 230 8.64 -22.79 13.07
CA ASN A 230 7.57 -22.41 13.97
C ASN A 230 8.11 -21.57 15.14
N ILE A 231 7.30 -20.62 15.62
CA ILE A 231 7.59 -19.89 16.85
C ILE A 231 7.57 -20.86 18.04
N THR A 232 6.60 -21.78 18.09
CA THR A 232 6.56 -22.81 19.12
C THR A 232 7.68 -23.84 18.90
N ASP A 233 8.57 -23.96 19.87
CA ASP A 233 9.62 -24.98 19.93
C ASP A 233 9.23 -26.07 20.96
N PRO A 234 9.00 -27.33 20.52
CA PRO A 234 8.61 -28.41 21.42
C PRO A 234 9.70 -28.82 22.43
N SER A 235 10.93 -28.34 22.27
CA SER A 235 12.03 -28.59 23.20
C SER A 235 12.04 -27.65 24.42
N LEU A 236 11.30 -26.53 24.36
CA LEU A 236 11.14 -25.63 25.51
C LEU A 236 10.15 -26.24 26.50
N LEU A 237 10.64 -27.01 27.46
CA LEU A 237 9.81 -27.70 28.45
C LEU A 237 9.75 -26.95 29.78
N ILE A 238 8.57 -26.98 30.40
CA ILE A 238 8.38 -26.55 31.80
C ILE A 238 9.17 -27.51 32.69
N ALA A 239 9.97 -26.95 33.60
CA ALA A 239 10.72 -27.73 34.56
C ALA A 239 9.78 -28.28 35.65
N PRO A 240 9.90 -29.56 36.04
CA PRO A 240 8.98 -30.16 37.00
C PRO A 240 9.31 -29.82 38.46
N ASN A 241 10.49 -29.26 38.74
CA ASN A 241 10.91 -28.82 40.07
C ASN A 241 11.99 -27.72 39.98
N ALA A 242 12.20 -27.00 41.09
CA ALA A 242 13.14 -25.89 41.18
C ALA A 242 14.58 -26.26 40.80
N SER A 243 15.00 -27.51 41.08
CA SER A 243 16.36 -27.95 40.77
C SER A 243 16.62 -28.12 39.26
N GLN A 244 15.55 -28.20 38.48
CA GLN A 244 15.59 -28.28 37.02
C GLN A 244 15.20 -26.96 36.34
N ASN A 245 14.99 -25.89 37.12
CA ASN A 245 14.71 -24.57 36.58
C ASN A 245 15.85 -24.12 35.66
N LYS A 246 15.48 -23.64 34.48
CA LYS A 246 16.38 -22.90 33.60
C LYS A 246 15.93 -21.45 33.56
N SER A 247 16.89 -20.56 33.52
CA SER A 247 16.65 -19.12 33.37
C SER A 247 17.20 -18.68 32.01
N TYR A 248 16.44 -17.83 31.33
CA TYR A 248 16.82 -17.17 30.08
C TYR A 248 16.71 -15.67 30.25
N TYR A 249 17.53 -14.92 29.50
CA TYR A 249 17.65 -13.49 29.67
C TYR A 249 17.60 -12.77 28.32
N PHE A 250 16.76 -11.76 28.27
CA PHE A 250 16.84 -10.69 27.30
C PHE A 250 17.59 -9.54 27.97
N ASP A 251 18.86 -9.38 27.59
CA ASP A 251 19.77 -8.39 28.18
C ASP A 251 19.66 -7.09 27.38
N VAL A 252 19.35 -5.99 28.08
CA VAL A 252 19.18 -4.65 27.51
C VAL A 252 20.19 -3.71 28.18
N ASP A 253 21.16 -3.23 27.41
CA ASP A 253 22.24 -2.33 27.86
C ASP A 253 21.71 -0.95 28.20
N TYR A 254 20.94 -0.36 27.28
CA TYR A 254 20.20 0.86 27.53
C TYR A 254 18.93 0.92 26.71
N VAL A 255 18.02 1.78 27.15
CA VAL A 255 16.89 2.26 26.34
C VAL A 255 16.88 3.77 26.31
N LYS A 256 16.37 4.34 25.22
CA LYS A 256 16.32 5.77 24.99
C LYS A 256 15.09 6.13 24.16
N VAL A 257 14.39 7.19 24.55
CA VAL A 257 13.31 7.80 23.77
C VAL A 257 13.72 9.24 23.45
N GLU A 258 13.68 9.60 22.18
CA GLU A 258 14.06 10.92 21.69
C GLU A 258 12.90 11.61 20.99
N ARG A 259 12.81 12.93 21.14
CA ARG A 259 12.02 13.81 20.28
C ARG A 259 12.86 14.18 19.08
N LEU A 260 12.45 13.79 17.88
CA LEU A 260 13.14 14.12 16.64
C LEU A 260 13.10 15.63 16.40
N SER A 261 14.18 16.17 15.83
CA SER A 261 14.31 17.60 15.48
C SER A 261 13.54 17.89 14.19
N THR A 262 12.23 17.66 14.23
CA THR A 262 11.31 17.80 13.10
C THR A 262 10.47 19.06 13.30
N GLN A 263 10.38 19.90 12.27
CA GLN A 263 9.38 20.95 12.23
C GLN A 263 8.02 20.31 12.01
N VAL A 264 7.06 20.53 12.91
CA VAL A 264 5.73 19.90 12.83
C VAL A 264 4.63 20.93 12.66
N GLY A 265 3.70 20.62 11.76
CA GLY A 265 2.44 21.32 11.55
C GLY A 265 1.42 21.06 12.65
N ASP A 266 0.14 21.31 12.36
CA ASP A 266 -0.99 20.97 13.20
C ASP A 266 -2.01 20.08 12.45
N HIS A 267 -3.30 20.19 12.74
CA HIS A 267 -4.35 19.45 12.02
C HIS A 267 -5.12 20.37 11.06
N THR A 268 -4.49 21.46 10.64
CA THR A 268 -5.05 22.47 9.75
C THR A 268 -4.03 22.84 8.67
N PRO A 269 -4.46 23.39 7.53
CA PRO A 269 -3.54 23.76 6.45
C PRO A 269 -2.36 24.62 6.93
N ASN A 270 -1.15 24.17 6.67
CA ASN A 270 0.09 24.82 7.03
C ASN A 270 0.92 25.21 5.80
N ALA A 271 1.77 26.22 5.97
CA ALA A 271 2.79 26.60 5.00
C ALA A 271 4.14 26.53 5.69
N MET A 272 4.96 25.55 5.29
CA MET A 272 6.20 25.16 5.94
C MET A 272 7.36 25.32 4.97
N LEU A 273 8.45 25.93 5.44
CA LEU A 273 9.63 26.23 4.64
C LEU A 273 10.87 25.73 5.40
N GLY A 274 11.63 24.87 4.76
CA GLY A 274 12.96 24.44 5.16
C GLY A 274 14.02 25.48 4.81
N SER A 275 15.27 25.06 4.88
CA SER A 275 16.44 25.90 4.83
C SER A 275 17.33 25.53 3.64
N ALA A 276 18.65 25.67 3.79
CA ALA A 276 19.64 25.20 2.81
C ALA A 276 20.48 24.05 3.39
N ALA A 277 20.03 23.47 4.50
CA ALA A 277 20.62 22.35 5.20
C ALA A 277 19.59 21.22 5.27
N ALA A 278 20.04 19.99 5.55
CA ALA A 278 19.15 18.85 5.71
C ALA A 278 18.14 19.10 6.85
N ASP A 279 16.88 19.20 6.47
CA ASP A 279 15.75 19.47 7.34
C ASP A 279 14.83 18.24 7.47
N SER A 280 14.05 18.21 8.56
CA SER A 280 12.97 17.25 8.75
C SER A 280 11.69 18.02 9.00
N ILE A 281 10.69 17.83 8.13
CA ILE A 281 9.42 18.56 8.18
C ILE A 281 8.26 17.57 8.09
N ASP A 282 7.30 17.69 8.99
CA ASP A 282 6.08 16.87 9.08
C ASP A 282 4.85 17.80 9.09
N GLY A 283 4.04 17.77 8.05
CA GLY A 283 2.80 18.56 7.97
C GLY A 283 1.74 18.14 9.01
N ALA A 284 1.83 16.91 9.50
CA ALA A 284 0.89 16.26 10.40
C ALA A 284 -0.49 16.05 9.78
N GLY A 285 -1.37 17.05 9.74
CA GLY A 285 -2.59 16.90 8.96
C GLY A 285 -3.26 18.22 8.59
N GLY A 286 -4.20 18.15 7.66
CA GLY A 286 -4.64 19.31 6.90
C GLY A 286 -4.03 19.28 5.51
N ASP A 287 -4.47 20.21 4.65
CA ASP A 287 -3.93 20.32 3.29
C ASP A 287 -2.70 21.25 3.33
N ASP A 288 -1.51 20.67 3.44
CA ASP A 288 -0.28 21.39 3.73
C ASP A 288 0.51 21.79 2.48
N SER A 289 1.29 22.86 2.60
CA SER A 289 2.27 23.28 1.60
C SER A 289 3.66 23.24 2.24
N ILE A 290 4.49 22.30 1.79
CA ILE A 290 5.82 22.04 2.32
C ILE A 290 6.86 22.29 1.23
N ASP A 291 7.88 23.08 1.53
CA ASP A 291 9.04 23.33 0.67
C ASP A 291 10.31 23.09 1.49
N GLY A 292 11.09 22.06 1.17
CA GLY A 292 12.33 21.69 1.87
C GLY A 292 13.46 22.70 1.65
N GLY A 293 13.42 23.43 0.53
CA GLY A 293 14.44 24.40 0.16
C GLY A 293 15.65 23.72 -0.47
N GLY A 294 16.70 23.47 0.30
CA GLY A 294 17.80 22.64 -0.18
C GLY A 294 18.58 22.00 0.95
N GLY A 295 19.41 21.03 0.62
CA GLY A 295 19.86 20.02 1.58
C GLY A 295 19.28 18.66 1.19
N ASP A 296 19.72 17.60 1.87
CA ASP A 296 19.09 16.29 1.70
C ASP A 296 17.98 16.18 2.76
N ASP A 297 16.75 16.52 2.38
CA ASP A 297 15.64 16.71 3.31
C ASP A 297 14.83 15.43 3.54
N THR A 298 14.11 15.37 4.67
CA THR A 298 13.11 14.33 4.94
C THR A 298 11.75 14.99 5.21
N LEU A 299 10.84 14.86 4.25
CA LEU A 299 9.55 15.54 4.24
C LEU A 299 8.39 14.54 4.38
N PHE A 300 7.45 14.83 5.28
CA PHE A 300 6.23 14.06 5.49
C PHE A 300 5.02 14.98 5.27
N GLY A 301 4.15 14.64 4.33
CA GLY A 301 2.90 15.37 4.07
C GLY A 301 1.96 15.26 5.27
N GLY A 302 1.57 14.03 5.61
CA GLY A 302 0.66 13.79 6.72
C GLY A 302 -0.69 13.28 6.23
N ASP A 303 -1.75 13.67 6.93
CA ASP A 303 -3.13 13.42 6.51
C ASP A 303 -3.70 14.64 5.79
N GLY A 304 -4.03 14.56 4.50
CA GLY A 304 -4.63 15.66 3.76
C GLY A 304 -4.18 15.71 2.31
N ASN A 305 -4.61 16.72 1.57
CA ASN A 305 -4.17 16.91 0.18
C ASN A 305 -2.98 17.86 0.15
N ASP A 306 -1.77 17.31 0.22
CA ASP A 306 -0.56 18.09 0.41
C ASP A 306 0.09 18.51 -0.91
N THR A 307 0.79 19.64 -0.88
CA THR A 307 1.74 20.06 -1.92
C THR A 307 3.14 20.10 -1.34
N ILE A 308 3.99 19.17 -1.77
CA ILE A 308 5.32 18.96 -1.21
C ILE A 308 6.39 19.20 -2.29
N MET A 309 7.38 20.03 -1.98
CA MET A 309 8.56 20.29 -2.81
C MET A 309 9.81 19.92 -2.01
N GLY A 310 10.59 18.95 -2.50
CA GLY A 310 11.89 18.57 -1.92
C GLY A 310 12.86 19.74 -2.01
N GLY A 311 13.15 20.17 -3.24
CA GLY A 311 13.97 21.34 -3.49
C GLY A 311 15.29 20.95 -4.15
N ALA A 312 16.42 21.27 -3.55
CA ALA A 312 17.73 20.91 -4.10
C ALA A 312 18.52 20.02 -3.14
N GLY A 313 18.91 18.82 -3.59
CA GLY A 313 19.58 17.80 -2.80
C GLY A 313 18.91 16.45 -3.04
N ASN A 314 19.33 15.40 -2.34
CA ASN A 314 18.70 14.08 -2.48
C ASN A 314 17.66 13.92 -1.37
N ASP A 315 16.42 14.22 -1.71
CA ASP A 315 15.34 14.32 -0.74
C ASP A 315 14.64 12.99 -0.54
N THR A 316 14.06 12.80 0.65
CA THR A 316 13.16 11.69 0.95
C THR A 316 11.78 12.25 1.28
N VAL A 317 10.80 11.96 0.43
CA VAL A 317 9.46 12.54 0.53
C VAL A 317 8.42 11.44 0.73
N TYR A 318 7.57 11.59 1.74
CA TYR A 318 6.40 10.74 1.98
C TYR A 318 5.13 11.58 1.79
N GLY A 319 4.31 11.22 0.81
CA GLY A 319 3.05 11.91 0.51
C GLY A 319 2.05 11.83 1.67
N GLY A 320 1.98 10.68 2.35
CA GLY A 320 1.01 10.46 3.41
C GLY A 320 -0.33 9.96 2.89
N THR A 321 -1.44 10.34 3.52
CA THR A 321 -2.79 9.96 3.07
C THR A 321 -3.46 11.12 2.38
N GLY A 322 -4.21 10.89 1.30
CA GLY A 322 -4.94 11.94 0.59
C GLY A 322 -4.60 12.00 -0.89
N VAL A 323 -4.77 13.16 -1.52
CA VAL A 323 -4.45 13.40 -2.94
C VAL A 323 -3.33 14.43 -2.99
N ASN A 324 -2.10 13.95 -3.12
CA ASN A 324 -0.91 14.78 -2.97
C ASN A 324 -0.33 15.22 -4.31
N THR A 325 0.27 16.41 -4.34
CA THR A 325 1.19 16.85 -5.39
C THR A 325 2.61 16.86 -4.83
N ILE A 326 3.48 16.04 -5.38
CA ILE A 326 4.87 15.90 -4.92
C ILE A 326 5.83 16.33 -6.03
N ILE A 327 6.78 17.18 -5.71
CA ILE A 327 7.84 17.67 -6.60
C ILE A 327 9.17 17.31 -5.92
N GLY A 328 9.97 16.43 -6.52
CA GLY A 328 11.28 16.06 -5.96
C GLY A 328 12.25 17.24 -6.00
N GLY A 329 12.45 17.79 -7.20
CA GLY A 329 13.34 18.90 -7.44
C GLY A 329 14.70 18.47 -7.99
N GLU A 330 15.75 19.24 -7.72
CA GLU A 330 17.09 18.93 -8.19
C GLU A 330 17.73 17.85 -7.31
N GLY A 331 17.95 16.64 -7.82
CA GLY A 331 18.56 15.60 -7.00
C GLY A 331 18.39 14.22 -7.58
N ALA A 332 18.76 13.22 -6.79
CA ALA A 332 18.24 11.88 -6.96
C ALA A 332 17.36 11.58 -5.75
N ASP A 333 16.05 11.79 -5.92
CA ASP A 333 15.10 11.80 -4.82
C ASP A 333 14.48 10.42 -4.60
N ARG A 334 14.03 10.19 -3.36
CA ARG A 334 13.20 9.04 -3.02
C ARG A 334 11.81 9.54 -2.63
N ILE A 335 10.84 9.28 -3.48
CA ILE A 335 9.44 9.70 -3.28
C ILE A 335 8.62 8.46 -2.96
N ASN A 336 7.85 8.50 -1.89
CA ASN A 336 6.85 7.49 -1.57
C ASN A 336 5.46 8.15 -1.58
N THR A 337 4.67 7.89 -2.61
CA THR A 337 3.32 8.48 -2.75
C THR A 337 2.40 8.04 -1.61
N SER A 338 2.67 6.87 -1.02
CA SER A 338 1.89 6.26 0.06
C SER A 338 0.48 5.88 -0.39
N ALA A 339 -0.59 6.33 0.27
CA ALA A 339 -1.94 5.92 -0.07
C ALA A 339 -2.74 7.12 -0.57
N GLY A 340 -3.28 7.04 -1.77
CA GLY A 340 -3.88 8.20 -2.38
C GLY A 340 -4.07 8.05 -3.88
N SER A 341 -4.55 9.14 -4.48
CA SER A 341 -4.41 9.36 -5.92
C SER A 341 -3.43 10.53 -6.07
N ASP A 342 -2.16 10.20 -6.17
CA ASP A 342 -1.08 11.17 -6.02
C ASP A 342 -0.50 11.57 -7.39
N THR A 343 0.07 12.77 -7.46
CA THR A 343 0.78 13.25 -8.63
C THR A 343 2.22 13.61 -8.28
N VAL A 344 3.18 12.88 -8.84
CA VAL A 344 4.59 13.30 -8.85
C VAL A 344 4.81 14.21 -10.06
N ARG A 345 5.04 15.51 -9.84
CA ARG A 345 5.13 16.53 -10.90
C ARG A 345 6.53 17.11 -10.95
N ASP A 346 7.23 16.92 -12.06
CA ASP A 346 8.55 17.53 -12.24
C ASP A 346 8.99 17.57 -13.71
N THR A 347 10.13 18.18 -14.00
CA THR A 347 10.77 18.11 -15.31
C THR A 347 11.50 16.78 -15.48
N LEU A 348 11.68 16.36 -16.74
CA LEU A 348 12.42 15.13 -17.05
C LEU A 348 13.90 15.17 -16.59
N ALA A 349 14.47 16.36 -16.41
CA ALA A 349 15.84 16.51 -15.91
C ALA A 349 15.94 16.23 -14.41
N ASN A 350 14.92 16.63 -13.66
CA ASN A 350 14.83 16.46 -12.22
C ASN A 350 14.40 15.04 -11.85
N LEU A 351 13.44 14.45 -12.58
CA LEU A 351 13.07 13.04 -12.41
C LEU A 351 14.22 12.05 -12.68
N ASN A 352 15.34 12.51 -13.24
CA ASN A 352 16.43 11.64 -13.64
C ASN A 352 17.28 11.19 -12.45
N GLY A 353 17.12 9.92 -12.07
CA GLY A 353 17.79 9.32 -10.91
C GLY A 353 16.83 9.09 -9.75
N ASP A 354 15.61 9.62 -9.84
CA ASP A 354 14.60 9.48 -8.81
C ASP A 354 14.09 8.05 -8.69
N THR A 355 13.69 7.73 -7.46
CA THR A 355 13.04 6.49 -7.11
C THR A 355 11.67 6.79 -6.52
N ILE A 356 10.62 6.29 -7.17
CA ILE A 356 9.23 6.44 -6.74
C ILE A 356 8.73 5.09 -6.20
N ALA A 357 8.27 5.06 -4.95
CA ALA A 357 7.66 3.94 -4.27
C ALA A 357 6.19 4.26 -3.92
N GLY A 358 5.42 3.23 -3.58
CA GLY A 358 3.99 3.40 -3.25
C GLY A 358 3.08 3.68 -4.45
N PHE A 359 3.64 3.80 -5.66
CA PHE A 359 2.92 4.24 -6.85
C PHE A 359 1.81 3.25 -7.27
N GLY A 360 0.57 3.67 -7.09
CA GLY A 360 -0.64 2.91 -7.37
C GLY A 360 -1.17 3.07 -8.80
N SER A 361 -2.29 2.40 -9.09
CA SER A 361 -3.01 2.57 -10.36
C SER A 361 -3.72 3.92 -10.50
N ASP A 362 -3.93 4.60 -9.39
CA ASP A 362 -4.60 5.91 -9.31
C ASP A 362 -3.59 7.07 -9.25
N ASP A 363 -2.29 6.77 -9.31
CA ASP A 363 -1.20 7.75 -9.29
C ASP A 363 -0.74 8.14 -10.70
N ALA A 364 -0.16 9.33 -10.79
CA ALA A 364 0.40 9.86 -12.02
C ALA A 364 1.78 10.49 -11.80
N VAL A 365 2.63 10.41 -12.81
CA VAL A 365 3.81 11.27 -12.95
C VAL A 365 3.52 12.32 -14.04
N ASP A 366 3.55 13.60 -13.69
CA ASP A 366 3.35 14.74 -14.59
C ASP A 366 4.70 15.35 -14.98
N ILE A 367 5.20 14.93 -16.15
CA ILE A 367 6.48 15.37 -16.71
C ILE A 367 6.29 16.71 -17.44
N GLN A 368 6.82 17.78 -16.86
CA GLN A 368 6.69 19.14 -17.38
C GLN A 368 7.66 19.44 -18.53
N GLY A 369 7.20 20.21 -19.51
CA GLY A 369 7.98 20.70 -20.65
C GLY A 369 8.27 19.66 -21.74
N VAL A 370 7.79 18.43 -21.59
CA VAL A 370 8.07 17.30 -22.51
C VAL A 370 6.79 16.82 -23.16
N ARG A 371 6.86 16.50 -24.46
CA ARG A 371 5.83 15.71 -25.17
C ARG A 371 6.43 14.39 -25.60
N ALA A 372 6.25 13.36 -24.79
CA ALA A 372 6.63 12.00 -25.06
C ALA A 372 5.37 11.13 -25.12
N GLY A 373 5.28 10.29 -26.15
CA GLY A 373 4.25 9.25 -26.22
C GLY A 373 4.79 7.93 -25.69
N ARG A 374 3.95 6.90 -25.57
CA ARG A 374 4.36 5.57 -25.12
C ARG A 374 5.54 4.97 -25.91
N SER A 375 5.72 5.30 -27.19
CA SER A 375 6.86 4.84 -27.99
C SER A 375 8.20 5.49 -27.62
N ASN A 376 8.19 6.49 -26.74
CA ASN A 376 9.38 7.12 -26.18
C ASN A 376 9.74 6.56 -24.81
N LEU A 377 8.94 5.64 -24.27
CA LEU A 377 9.13 5.00 -22.97
C LEU A 377 9.67 3.57 -23.16
N ASP A 378 10.87 3.34 -22.64
CA ASP A 378 11.39 1.98 -22.45
C ASP A 378 11.14 1.55 -21.00
N VAL A 379 10.48 0.40 -20.84
CA VAL A 379 10.12 -0.17 -19.53
C VAL A 379 10.97 -1.42 -19.30
N ASN A 380 11.83 -1.38 -18.28
CA ASN A 380 12.72 -2.49 -17.95
C ASN A 380 12.37 -3.04 -16.57
N HIS A 381 11.90 -4.27 -16.51
CA HIS A 381 11.58 -4.93 -15.23
C HIS A 381 12.86 -5.41 -14.53
N GLU A 382 12.95 -5.10 -13.24
CA GLU A 382 14.05 -5.44 -12.35
C GLU A 382 13.54 -6.28 -11.16
N ALA A 383 14.42 -6.77 -10.30
CA ALA A 383 14.03 -7.66 -9.20
C ALA A 383 13.22 -6.95 -8.10
N ASP A 384 13.40 -5.63 -7.96
CA ASP A 384 12.83 -4.78 -6.92
C ASP A 384 11.93 -3.67 -7.50
N GLY A 385 11.58 -3.74 -8.79
CA GLY A 385 10.79 -2.70 -9.44
C GLY A 385 10.89 -2.67 -10.96
N VAL A 386 10.76 -1.46 -11.50
CA VAL A 386 10.85 -1.16 -12.93
C VAL A 386 11.69 0.09 -13.15
N SER A 387 12.59 0.06 -14.12
CA SER A 387 13.30 1.23 -14.63
C SER A 387 12.59 1.76 -15.88
N LEU A 388 12.12 3.00 -15.82
CA LEU A 388 11.45 3.74 -16.89
C LEU A 388 12.45 4.70 -17.54
N GLN A 389 12.71 4.54 -18.83
CA GLN A 389 13.61 5.41 -19.57
C GLN A 389 12.84 6.25 -20.59
N VAL A 390 13.01 7.57 -20.50
CA VAL A 390 12.29 8.55 -21.32
C VAL A 390 13.27 9.64 -21.70
N GLY A 391 13.50 9.86 -23.00
CA GLY A 391 14.38 10.94 -23.47
C GLY A 391 15.83 10.88 -22.97
N GLY A 392 16.29 9.71 -22.50
CA GLY A 392 17.61 9.51 -21.91
C GLY A 392 17.67 9.68 -20.38
N SER A 393 16.59 10.12 -19.74
CA SER A 393 16.45 10.13 -18.29
C SER A 393 15.90 8.80 -17.78
N THR A 394 16.27 8.43 -16.56
CA THR A 394 15.80 7.20 -15.90
C THR A 394 15.02 7.54 -14.63
N ILE A 395 13.83 6.96 -14.50
CA ILE A 395 13.01 6.99 -13.27
C ILE A 395 12.91 5.54 -12.78
N LYS A 396 13.19 5.29 -11.49
CA LYS A 396 12.99 3.98 -10.89
C LYS A 396 11.62 3.93 -10.19
N MET A 397 10.83 2.91 -10.50
CA MET A 397 9.57 2.63 -9.81
C MET A 397 9.79 1.39 -8.92
N GLU A 398 9.69 1.53 -7.61
CA GLU A 398 9.73 0.41 -6.67
C GLU A 398 8.34 -0.21 -6.50
N GLY A 399 8.26 -1.54 -6.46
CA GLY A 399 6.99 -2.28 -6.34
C GLY A 399 6.83 -3.40 -7.35
N ASP A 400 5.73 -4.14 -7.25
CA ASP A 400 5.37 -5.19 -8.21
C ASP A 400 4.49 -4.61 -9.32
N TYR A 401 5.08 -4.44 -10.49
CA TYR A 401 4.41 -3.99 -11.71
C TYR A 401 4.29 -5.12 -12.76
N SER A 402 4.44 -6.38 -12.34
CA SER A 402 4.44 -7.54 -13.26
C SER A 402 3.06 -7.80 -13.89
N ASN A 403 2.00 -7.28 -13.28
CA ASN A 403 0.62 -7.46 -13.73
C ASN A 403 0.13 -6.35 -14.66
N GLY A 404 1.01 -5.47 -15.17
CA GLY A 404 0.59 -4.32 -15.97
C GLY A 404 1.70 -3.72 -16.82
N ASP A 405 1.45 -2.52 -17.34
CA ASP A 405 2.41 -1.70 -18.07
C ASP A 405 2.22 -0.21 -17.77
N PHE A 406 3.27 0.57 -18.02
CA PHE A 406 3.24 2.02 -17.90
C PHE A 406 2.75 2.65 -19.20
N MET A 407 1.89 3.66 -19.08
CA MET A 407 1.30 4.39 -20.21
C MET A 407 1.75 5.85 -20.19
N MET A 408 1.91 6.44 -21.38
CA MET A 408 2.26 7.87 -21.51
C MET A 408 1.30 8.61 -22.41
N VAL A 409 0.89 9.79 -21.95
CA VAL A 409 0.00 10.71 -22.69
C VAL A 409 0.60 12.10 -22.72
N ALA A 410 0.73 12.66 -23.92
CA ALA A 410 1.38 13.95 -24.13
C ALA A 410 0.35 15.03 -24.46
N ARG A 411 0.27 16.07 -23.63
CA ARG A 411 -0.69 17.17 -23.77
C ARG A 411 -0.01 18.53 -23.92
N GLY A 412 -0.81 19.53 -24.26
CA GLY A 412 -0.37 20.92 -24.36
C GLY A 412 0.61 21.20 -25.50
N SER A 413 1.17 22.42 -25.52
CA SER A 413 2.12 22.84 -26.56
C SER A 413 3.07 23.93 -26.05
N GLY A 414 4.26 24.02 -26.65
CA GLY A 414 5.23 25.05 -26.29
C GLY A 414 5.72 24.91 -24.85
N ALA A 415 5.64 25.98 -24.07
CA ALA A 415 6.03 26.00 -22.65
C ALA A 415 5.03 25.25 -21.74
N ASP A 416 3.79 25.07 -22.19
CA ASP A 416 2.73 24.35 -21.47
C ASP A 416 2.66 22.87 -21.90
N ALA A 417 3.76 22.32 -22.44
CA ALA A 417 3.83 20.91 -22.80
C ALA A 417 3.93 20.05 -21.54
N HIS A 418 3.18 18.96 -21.47
CA HIS A 418 3.25 17.99 -20.38
C HIS A 418 3.17 16.56 -20.92
N THR A 419 3.78 15.61 -20.21
CA THR A 419 3.58 14.18 -20.43
C THR A 419 3.14 13.53 -19.12
N LEU A 420 1.94 12.96 -19.10
CA LEU A 420 1.47 12.14 -18.00
C LEU A 420 1.96 10.71 -18.18
N LEU A 421 2.40 10.10 -17.10
CA LEU A 421 2.81 8.71 -17.01
C LEU A 421 2.02 8.03 -15.89
N THR A 422 1.38 6.91 -16.18
CA THR A 422 0.54 6.16 -15.22
C THR A 422 0.84 4.67 -15.31
N PHE A 423 0.57 3.90 -14.25
CA PHE A 423 0.62 2.45 -14.30
C PHE A 423 -0.77 1.86 -14.51
N GLN A 424 -0.87 0.86 -15.40
CA GLN A 424 -2.14 0.20 -15.69
C GLN A 424 -1.98 -1.31 -15.61
N SER A 425 -2.76 -1.95 -14.75
CA SER A 425 -2.83 -3.41 -14.70
C SER A 425 -3.46 -3.96 -15.98
N TYR A 426 -2.91 -5.06 -16.48
CA TYR A 426 -3.53 -5.87 -17.51
C TYR A 426 -4.89 -6.36 -17.01
N LEU A 427 -5.90 -6.27 -17.88
CA LEU A 427 -7.17 -6.91 -17.61
C LEU A 427 -7.01 -8.44 -17.53
N PRO A 428 -7.86 -9.13 -16.76
CA PRO A 428 -7.98 -10.57 -16.90
C PRO A 428 -8.38 -10.92 -18.33
N THR A 429 -8.00 -12.12 -18.80
CA THR A 429 -8.40 -12.59 -20.13
C THR A 429 -9.92 -12.62 -20.26
N LEU A 430 -10.48 -11.72 -21.07
CA LEU A 430 -11.92 -11.64 -21.33
C LEU A 430 -12.29 -12.58 -22.47
N ALA A 431 -13.26 -13.46 -22.23
CA ALA A 431 -13.80 -14.35 -23.24
C ALA A 431 -15.31 -14.51 -23.04
N GLU A 432 -16.06 -14.46 -24.15
CA GLU A 432 -17.48 -14.81 -24.14
C GLU A 432 -17.67 -16.21 -23.49
N GLY A 433 -18.79 -16.44 -22.82
CA GLY A 433 -19.07 -17.67 -22.08
C GLY A 433 -18.20 -17.92 -20.84
N ARG A 434 -17.21 -17.07 -20.52
CA ARG A 434 -16.45 -17.18 -19.27
C ARG A 434 -17.02 -16.27 -18.20
N SER A 435 -17.18 -16.84 -17.01
CA SER A 435 -17.43 -16.06 -15.81
C SER A 435 -16.14 -15.38 -15.39
N VAL A 436 -16.27 -14.09 -15.15
CA VAL A 436 -15.24 -13.18 -14.66
C VAL A 436 -15.78 -12.59 -13.36
N ALA A 437 -14.90 -12.40 -12.37
CA ALA A 437 -15.23 -11.56 -11.23
C ALA A 437 -15.42 -10.14 -11.77
N PRO A 438 -16.64 -9.56 -11.74
CA PRO A 438 -16.87 -8.24 -12.34
C PRO A 438 -15.99 -7.16 -11.70
N GLU A 439 -15.64 -7.32 -10.43
CA GLU A 439 -14.68 -6.50 -9.68
C GLU A 439 -13.23 -6.59 -10.15
N ALA A 440 -12.84 -7.68 -10.85
CA ALA A 440 -11.51 -7.85 -11.44
C ALA A 440 -11.42 -7.23 -12.85
N ILE A 441 -12.55 -6.86 -13.43
CA ILE A 441 -12.61 -6.08 -14.67
C ILE A 441 -12.65 -4.62 -14.25
N ASN A 442 -11.45 -4.09 -14.00
CA ASN A 442 -11.30 -2.76 -13.46
C ASN A 442 -11.46 -1.74 -14.58
N GLY A 443 -12.65 -1.14 -14.66
CA GLY A 443 -12.86 0.12 -15.38
C GLY A 443 -12.93 1.32 -14.45
N VAL A 444 -13.48 1.16 -13.23
CA VAL A 444 -13.68 2.24 -12.26
C VAL A 444 -13.86 1.62 -10.87
N ILE A 445 -13.11 2.05 -9.85
CA ILE A 445 -13.51 1.86 -8.46
C ILE A 445 -14.81 2.66 -8.25
N ASN A 446 -15.91 1.96 -7.93
CA ASN A 446 -17.31 2.43 -7.79
C ASN A 446 -18.25 2.26 -9.01
N ASP A 447 -18.17 1.10 -9.67
CA ASP A 447 -19.20 0.43 -10.50
C ASP A 447 -19.74 1.21 -11.74
N PRO A 448 -19.07 1.09 -12.91
CA PRO A 448 -19.43 1.81 -14.14
C PRO A 448 -20.26 0.98 -15.13
N PHE A 449 -20.76 -0.19 -14.72
CA PHE A 449 -21.60 -0.99 -15.60
C PHE A 449 -23.03 -0.44 -15.60
N LEU A 450 -23.62 -0.32 -16.80
CA LEU A 450 -25.07 -0.18 -16.88
C LEU A 450 -25.69 -1.48 -16.39
N THR A 451 -26.26 -1.45 -15.20
CA THR A 451 -26.95 -2.60 -14.63
C THR A 451 -28.39 -2.58 -15.11
N GLY A 452 -28.80 -3.64 -15.78
CA GLY A 452 -30.17 -3.84 -16.22
C GLY A 452 -31.11 -4.04 -15.03
N ASP A 453 -32.32 -3.52 -15.18
CA ASP A 453 -33.47 -3.79 -14.31
C ASP A 453 -34.45 -4.79 -14.97
N GLY A 454 -34.09 -5.32 -16.15
CA GLY A 454 -34.93 -6.21 -16.96
C GLY A 454 -36.09 -5.53 -17.69
N ALA A 455 -36.25 -4.20 -17.58
CA ALA A 455 -37.37 -3.46 -18.14
C ALA A 455 -36.95 -2.30 -19.05
N THR A 456 -35.86 -1.61 -18.73
CA THR A 456 -35.39 -0.40 -19.40
C THR A 456 -34.44 -0.75 -20.55
N GLY A 457 -34.83 -0.40 -21.78
CA GLY A 457 -33.92 -0.46 -22.94
C GLY A 457 -32.88 0.66 -22.90
N PHE A 458 -31.73 0.49 -23.56
CA PHE A 458 -30.71 1.53 -23.69
C PHE A 458 -30.29 1.75 -25.14
N SER A 459 -29.91 2.99 -25.45
CA SER A 459 -29.25 3.35 -26.71
C SER A 459 -27.97 4.10 -26.42
N LEU A 460 -26.94 3.82 -27.21
CA LEU A 460 -25.68 4.54 -27.21
C LEU A 460 -25.65 5.52 -28.38
N GLU A 461 -25.06 6.69 -28.19
CA GLU A 461 -24.78 7.68 -29.23
C GLU A 461 -23.32 8.13 -29.18
N LEU A 462 -22.56 7.94 -30.25
CA LEU A 462 -21.21 8.48 -30.41
C LEU A 462 -21.26 10.00 -30.62
N LYS A 463 -20.84 10.77 -29.61
CA LYS A 463 -20.89 12.24 -29.59
C LYS A 463 -19.70 12.85 -30.31
N SER A 464 -18.50 12.46 -29.94
CA SER A 464 -17.26 12.93 -30.55
C SER A 464 -16.23 11.80 -30.66
N ALA A 465 -15.34 11.97 -31.62
CA ALA A 465 -14.14 11.19 -31.81
C ALA A 465 -13.11 12.16 -32.38
N THR A 466 -12.59 13.00 -31.50
CA THR A 466 -11.65 14.11 -31.81
C THR A 466 -10.20 13.66 -31.88
N SER A 467 -9.96 12.38 -31.57
CA SER A 467 -8.67 11.69 -31.63
C SER A 467 -7.94 11.90 -32.96
N GLU A 468 -6.60 11.88 -32.97
CA GLU A 468 -5.80 11.73 -34.19
C GLU A 468 -5.72 10.26 -34.65
N TYR A 469 -6.19 9.31 -33.83
CA TYR A 469 -6.06 7.88 -34.02
C TYR A 469 -7.40 7.20 -34.33
N ARG A 470 -7.35 6.14 -35.14
CA ARG A 470 -8.52 5.30 -35.36
C ARG A 470 -8.71 4.43 -34.12
N ASN A 471 -9.89 4.45 -33.50
CA ASN A 471 -10.21 3.53 -32.42
C ASN A 471 -11.38 2.61 -32.81
N THR A 472 -11.35 1.38 -32.31
CA THR A 472 -12.48 0.44 -32.36
C THR A 472 -13.19 0.50 -31.02
N LEU A 473 -14.46 0.91 -31.02
CA LEU A 473 -15.31 0.91 -29.85
C LEU A 473 -16.29 -0.27 -29.93
N GLY A 474 -16.38 -1.04 -28.86
CA GLY A 474 -17.33 -2.14 -28.74
C GLY A 474 -17.98 -2.24 -27.37
N THR A 475 -18.88 -3.21 -27.23
CA THR A 475 -19.58 -3.55 -25.99
C THR A 475 -19.51 -5.03 -25.70
N TYR A 476 -19.77 -5.39 -24.46
CA TYR A 476 -20.16 -6.75 -24.09
C TYR A 476 -21.07 -6.69 -22.86
N LYS A 477 -21.73 -7.80 -22.56
CA LYS A 477 -22.57 -7.98 -21.38
C LYS A 477 -21.94 -8.96 -20.42
N VAL A 478 -22.21 -8.77 -19.15
CA VAL A 478 -21.83 -9.65 -18.05
C VAL A 478 -23.11 -10.02 -17.33
N ALA A 479 -23.52 -11.27 -17.43
CA ALA A 479 -24.70 -11.78 -16.73
C ALA A 479 -24.52 -11.67 -15.20
N ALA A 480 -25.62 -11.81 -14.44
CA ALA A 480 -25.59 -11.73 -12.98
C ALA A 480 -24.66 -12.78 -12.30
N ASP A 481 -24.33 -13.86 -13.02
CA ASP A 481 -23.39 -14.90 -12.59
C ASP A 481 -21.92 -14.64 -13.02
N GLY A 482 -21.66 -13.45 -13.58
CA GLY A 482 -20.36 -13.03 -14.07
C GLY A 482 -20.04 -13.47 -15.50
N THR A 483 -20.93 -14.21 -16.19
CA THR A 483 -20.63 -14.72 -17.54
C THR A 483 -20.62 -13.60 -18.58
N ILE A 484 -19.52 -13.46 -19.33
CA ILE A 484 -19.45 -12.54 -20.48
C ILE A 484 -20.27 -13.08 -21.64
N HIS A 485 -21.07 -12.26 -22.30
CA HIS A 485 -21.76 -12.61 -23.55
C HIS A 485 -22.12 -11.36 -24.36
N ASP A 486 -22.65 -11.54 -25.56
CA ASP A 486 -23.16 -10.45 -26.40
C ASP A 486 -22.06 -9.39 -26.69
N VAL A 487 -20.86 -9.87 -27.02
CA VAL A 487 -19.71 -9.05 -27.39
C VAL A 487 -19.94 -8.49 -28.80
N GLN A 488 -19.92 -7.17 -28.95
CA GLN A 488 -20.21 -6.49 -30.20
C GLN A 488 -19.20 -5.39 -30.48
N VAL A 489 -18.74 -5.26 -31.72
CA VAL A 489 -18.06 -4.03 -32.18
C VAL A 489 -19.13 -3.06 -32.63
N LEU A 490 -19.20 -1.89 -31.98
CA LEU A 490 -20.15 -0.84 -32.31
C LEU A 490 -19.62 0.07 -33.42
N PHE A 491 -18.35 0.45 -33.32
CA PHE A 491 -17.66 1.28 -34.30
C PHE A 491 -16.25 0.75 -34.49
N ASP A 492 -15.90 0.33 -35.71
CA ASP A 492 -14.56 -0.14 -36.07
C ASP A 492 -13.54 1.00 -36.27
N ASN A 493 -14.05 2.22 -36.46
CA ASN A 493 -13.26 3.42 -36.65
C ASN A 493 -14.05 4.66 -36.20
N THR A 494 -13.84 5.05 -34.95
CA THR A 494 -14.49 6.20 -34.32
C THR A 494 -14.31 7.52 -35.10
N LEU A 495 -13.21 7.71 -35.84
CA LEU A 495 -12.95 8.93 -36.64
C LEU A 495 -13.88 9.12 -37.83
N ASN A 496 -14.47 8.05 -38.35
CA ASN A 496 -15.23 8.10 -39.60
C ASN A 496 -16.60 7.45 -39.46
N VAL A 497 -17.30 7.79 -38.38
CA VAL A 497 -18.69 7.34 -38.17
C VAL A 497 -19.64 8.36 -38.79
N ALA A 498 -20.37 7.93 -39.82
CA ALA A 498 -21.39 8.73 -40.49
C ALA A 498 -22.44 9.21 -39.48
N ALA A 499 -22.91 10.47 -39.61
CA ALA A 499 -23.78 11.10 -38.62
C ALA A 499 -25.03 10.26 -38.28
N GLY A 500 -25.65 9.61 -39.27
CA GLY A 500 -26.83 8.75 -39.06
C GLY A 500 -26.54 7.36 -38.49
N ALA A 501 -25.27 6.96 -38.38
CA ALA A 501 -24.82 5.68 -37.84
C ALA A 501 -24.29 5.79 -36.41
N ARG A 502 -24.27 7.00 -35.82
CA ARG A 502 -23.70 7.26 -34.48
C ARG A 502 -24.55 6.73 -33.33
N THR A 503 -25.81 6.39 -33.58
CA THR A 503 -26.71 5.85 -32.55
C THR A 503 -26.88 4.35 -32.71
N VAL A 504 -26.61 3.57 -31.66
CA VAL A 504 -26.76 2.11 -31.61
C VAL A 504 -27.72 1.72 -30.50
N ASN A 505 -28.62 0.78 -30.78
CA ASN A 505 -29.49 0.20 -29.77
C ASN A 505 -28.74 -0.89 -29.00
N LEU A 506 -28.65 -0.77 -27.67
CA LEU A 506 -28.01 -1.76 -26.80
C LEU A 506 -29.01 -2.81 -26.27
N GLY A 507 -30.31 -2.60 -26.51
CA GLY A 507 -31.40 -3.46 -26.04
C GLY A 507 -31.75 -3.23 -24.58
N THR A 508 -32.57 -4.11 -24.01
CA THR A 508 -32.98 -4.13 -22.60
C THR A 508 -32.16 -5.18 -21.87
N PRO A 509 -31.15 -4.79 -21.07
CA PRO A 509 -30.36 -5.75 -20.30
C PRO A 509 -31.23 -6.39 -19.21
N ALA A 510 -30.97 -7.66 -18.91
CA ALA A 510 -31.71 -8.40 -17.89
C ALA A 510 -31.46 -7.84 -16.47
N ASP A 511 -32.33 -8.17 -15.52
CA ASP A 511 -32.17 -7.74 -14.12
C ASP A 511 -30.83 -8.24 -13.54
N GLY A 512 -29.96 -7.32 -13.14
CA GLY A 512 -28.60 -7.61 -12.66
C GLY A 512 -27.55 -7.88 -13.74
N GLU A 513 -27.91 -7.86 -15.03
CA GLU A 513 -26.97 -7.96 -16.15
C GLU A 513 -26.26 -6.62 -16.37
N LYS A 514 -24.95 -6.66 -16.53
CA LYS A 514 -24.07 -5.49 -16.63
C LYS A 514 -23.64 -5.29 -18.08
N VAL A 515 -23.75 -4.09 -18.63
CA VAL A 515 -23.20 -3.74 -19.97
C VAL A 515 -21.88 -2.98 -19.80
N ALA A 516 -20.83 -3.46 -20.46
CA ALA A 516 -19.52 -2.83 -20.51
C ALA A 516 -19.13 -2.40 -21.93
N PHE A 517 -18.17 -1.48 -22.00
CA PHE A 517 -17.64 -0.90 -23.23
C PHE A 517 -16.12 -1.13 -23.28
N PHE A 518 -15.57 -1.35 -24.48
CA PHE A 518 -14.14 -1.45 -24.69
C PHE A 518 -13.69 -0.56 -25.85
N LEU A 519 -12.46 -0.03 -25.76
CA LEU A 519 -11.82 0.73 -26.81
C LEU A 519 -10.49 0.05 -27.20
N ILE A 520 -10.33 -0.26 -28.49
CA ILE A 520 -9.08 -0.80 -29.04
C ILE A 520 -8.41 0.32 -29.85
N GLN A 521 -7.20 0.69 -29.45
CA GLN A 521 -6.44 1.76 -30.10
C GLN A 521 -5.75 1.26 -31.37
N ASN A 522 -5.77 2.05 -32.44
CA ASN A 522 -5.06 1.76 -33.67
C ASN A 522 -4.00 2.85 -33.93
N GLY A 523 -2.77 2.62 -33.43
CA GLY A 523 -1.66 3.59 -33.49
C GLY A 523 -0.29 3.06 -33.02
N PHE A 524 -0.23 1.91 -32.36
CA PHE A 524 1.03 1.31 -31.91
C PHE A 524 1.78 0.59 -33.04
N LYS A 525 2.91 1.13 -33.48
CA LYS A 525 3.86 0.45 -34.40
C LYS A 525 4.94 -0.40 -33.70
N ALA A 526 4.84 -0.61 -32.38
CA ALA A 526 5.75 -1.48 -31.63
C ALA A 526 5.08 -2.73 -31.03
N TYR A 527 3.87 -3.11 -31.46
CA TYR A 527 3.54 -4.54 -31.54
C TYR A 527 4.01 -5.02 -32.91
N GLY A 528 5.19 -5.65 -32.95
CA GLY A 528 5.83 -6.08 -34.19
C GLY A 528 4.85 -6.79 -35.13
N ALA A 529 4.64 -6.23 -36.32
CA ALA A 529 3.73 -6.71 -37.36
C ALA A 529 2.37 -7.25 -36.83
N LEU A 530 1.35 -6.40 -36.85
CA LEU A 530 -0.03 -6.86 -36.98
C LEU A 530 -0.46 -6.78 -38.45
N PRO A 531 -0.53 -7.90 -39.18
CA PRO A 531 -1.27 -7.97 -40.45
C PRO A 531 -2.50 -8.90 -40.35
N HIS A 532 -3.67 -8.27 -40.49
CA HIS A 532 -4.79 -8.58 -41.40
C HIS A 532 -5.97 -9.53 -41.09
N ASP A 533 -6.10 -10.19 -39.94
CA ASP A 533 -7.23 -11.14 -39.78
C ASP A 533 -7.59 -11.50 -38.32
N LEU A 534 -7.97 -10.48 -37.53
CA LEU A 534 -8.69 -10.70 -36.27
C LEU A 534 -10.10 -11.22 -36.57
N SER A 535 -10.43 -12.41 -36.06
CA SER A 535 -11.74 -13.04 -36.21
C SER A 535 -12.10 -13.84 -34.96
N PHE A 536 -13.37 -13.86 -34.60
CA PHE A 536 -13.88 -14.83 -33.64
C PHE A 536 -14.14 -16.15 -34.37
N VAL A 537 -13.53 -17.24 -33.91
CA VAL A 537 -13.60 -18.57 -34.55
C VAL A 537 -14.16 -19.62 -33.60
N THR A 538 -14.80 -20.66 -34.17
CA THR A 538 -15.26 -21.82 -33.38
C THR A 538 -14.03 -22.63 -32.91
N PRO A 539 -13.90 -22.96 -31.61
CA PRO A 539 -12.73 -23.66 -31.07
C PRO A 539 -12.42 -24.96 -31.81
N GLY A 540 -11.15 -25.16 -32.17
CA GLY A 540 -10.65 -26.38 -32.80
C GLY A 540 -10.90 -26.50 -34.31
N THR A 541 -11.59 -25.54 -34.94
CA THR A 541 -11.91 -25.61 -36.39
C THR A 541 -11.28 -24.50 -37.23
N GLY A 542 -10.91 -23.36 -36.62
CA GLY A 542 -10.27 -22.22 -37.31
C GLY A 542 -11.16 -21.52 -38.35
N GLY A 543 -12.47 -21.83 -38.38
CA GLY A 543 -13.47 -21.17 -39.21
C GLY A 543 -14.30 -20.14 -38.43
N PRO A 544 -15.06 -19.25 -39.11
CA PRO A 544 -15.89 -18.23 -38.46
C PRO A 544 -16.81 -18.82 -37.39
N ALA A 545 -17.02 -18.11 -36.28
CA ALA A 545 -17.86 -18.57 -35.18
C ALA A 545 -19.27 -18.97 -35.64
N ASP A 546 -19.66 -20.21 -35.33
CA ASP A 546 -20.99 -20.77 -35.57
C ASP A 546 -21.75 -20.83 -34.24
N LEU A 547 -22.62 -19.83 -34.03
CA LEU A 547 -23.34 -19.59 -32.78
C LEU A 547 -24.41 -20.65 -32.48
N ASP A 548 -24.78 -21.49 -33.46
CA ASP A 548 -25.75 -22.58 -33.30
C ASP A 548 -25.09 -23.91 -32.90
N SER A 549 -23.75 -23.96 -32.82
CA SER A 549 -22.97 -25.17 -32.51
C SER A 549 -22.82 -25.47 -31.02
N GLY A 550 -23.12 -24.50 -30.15
CA GLY A 550 -23.01 -24.63 -28.69
C GLY A 550 -21.57 -24.53 -28.13
N LEU A 551 -20.61 -24.06 -28.92
CA LEU A 551 -19.21 -23.87 -28.53
C LEU A 551 -18.84 -22.38 -28.44
N THR A 552 -18.12 -21.99 -27.39
CA THR A 552 -17.72 -20.61 -27.09
C THR A 552 -16.71 -20.05 -28.10
N PRO A 553 -16.96 -18.90 -28.76
CA PRO A 553 -16.02 -18.31 -29.72
C PRO A 553 -14.70 -17.87 -29.07
N ILE A 554 -13.58 -17.98 -29.82
CA ILE A 554 -12.25 -17.53 -29.38
C ILE A 554 -11.70 -16.47 -30.34
N LEU A 555 -11.05 -15.44 -29.77
CA LEU A 555 -10.41 -14.38 -30.54
C LEU A 555 -9.12 -14.93 -31.16
N TYR A 556 -9.07 -14.94 -32.50
CA TYR A 556 -8.03 -15.60 -33.27
C TYR A 556 -7.45 -14.63 -34.31
N SER A 557 -6.13 -14.66 -34.44
CA SER A 557 -5.38 -13.99 -35.51
C SER A 557 -4.84 -15.05 -36.47
N ALA A 558 -5.04 -14.89 -37.78
CA ALA A 558 -4.56 -15.91 -38.72
C ALA A 558 -3.03 -15.94 -38.90
N THR A 559 -2.30 -14.95 -38.38
CA THR A 559 -0.83 -14.97 -38.31
C THR A 559 -0.26 -15.48 -36.99
N ARG A 560 -1.01 -15.45 -35.88
CA ARG A 560 -0.49 -15.79 -34.54
C ARG A 560 -1.25 -16.89 -33.78
N GLY A 561 -2.39 -17.35 -34.28
CA GLY A 561 -3.20 -18.37 -33.61
C GLY A 561 -4.23 -17.77 -32.65
N VAL A 562 -4.67 -18.56 -31.68
CA VAL A 562 -5.56 -18.11 -30.59
C VAL A 562 -4.80 -17.06 -29.77
N LEU A 563 -5.47 -15.96 -29.41
CA LEU A 563 -4.87 -14.85 -28.68
C LEU A 563 -5.23 -14.95 -27.21
N ASP A 564 -4.47 -15.79 -26.51
CA ASP A 564 -4.71 -16.22 -25.14
C ASP A 564 -4.37 -15.13 -24.09
N ASP A 565 -3.55 -14.13 -24.49
CA ASP A 565 -2.84 -13.18 -23.60
C ASP A 565 -2.93 -11.69 -24.02
N ALA A 566 -4.03 -11.24 -24.64
CA ALA A 566 -4.18 -9.84 -25.09
C ALA A 566 -4.84 -8.94 -24.03
N ALA A 567 -4.23 -7.77 -23.74
CA ALA A 567 -4.81 -6.75 -22.86
C ALA A 567 -5.90 -5.93 -23.59
N ILE A 568 -7.10 -5.90 -23.00
CA ILE A 568 -8.26 -5.11 -23.40
C ILE A 568 -8.27 -3.84 -22.51
N PHE A 569 -8.77 -2.70 -22.98
CA PHE A 569 -8.87 -1.47 -22.17
C PHE A 569 -10.32 -1.03 -21.97
N HIS A 570 -10.60 -0.54 -20.76
CA HIS A 570 -11.84 0.10 -20.32
C HIS A 570 -11.59 1.60 -20.00
N SER A 571 -12.62 2.44 -20.06
CA SER A 571 -12.54 3.87 -19.68
C SER A 571 -12.44 4.06 -18.17
N PHE A 572 -11.58 4.98 -17.71
CA PHE A 572 -11.34 5.29 -16.29
C PHE A 572 -12.05 6.58 -15.82
N SER A 573 -12.32 6.68 -14.50
CA SER A 573 -13.07 7.79 -13.89
C SER A 573 -12.22 8.96 -13.36
N THR A 574 -10.90 8.84 -13.28
CA THR A 574 -9.98 9.96 -12.97
C THR A 574 -10.04 11.09 -14.02
N LEU A 575 -10.95 10.97 -14.98
CA LEU A 575 -11.01 11.68 -16.25
C LEU A 575 -12.44 12.18 -16.56
N ASN A 576 -13.37 12.19 -15.57
CA ASN A 576 -14.73 12.71 -15.74
C ASN A 576 -14.93 14.07 -15.03
N PRO A 577 -15.59 15.07 -15.65
CA PRO A 577 -15.71 16.41 -15.08
C PRO A 577 -16.79 16.42 -14.01
N ASN A 578 -16.40 16.79 -12.77
CA ASN A 578 -17.24 17.23 -11.64
C ASN A 578 -17.59 16.23 -10.51
N ASP A 579 -16.89 15.12 -10.30
CA ASP A 579 -17.10 14.23 -9.13
C ASP A 579 -18.57 13.80 -8.88
N ALA A 580 -19.40 13.76 -9.93
CA ALA A 580 -20.82 13.45 -9.76
C ALA A 580 -21.02 11.94 -9.65
N ALA A 581 -21.58 11.50 -8.51
CA ALA A 581 -22.02 10.13 -8.30
C ALA A 581 -22.96 9.68 -9.44
N GLN A 582 -22.55 8.66 -10.20
CA GLN A 582 -23.40 8.06 -11.22
C GLN A 582 -24.30 7.01 -10.56
N VAL A 583 -25.51 7.42 -10.18
CA VAL A 583 -26.56 6.49 -9.75
C VAL A 583 -27.61 6.42 -10.86
N LEU A 584 -27.68 5.30 -11.58
CA LEU A 584 -28.88 4.93 -12.34
C LEU A 584 -29.68 3.92 -11.51
N SER A 585 -30.42 4.42 -10.53
CA SER A 585 -31.56 3.70 -9.99
C SER A 585 -32.83 4.51 -10.26
N GLY A 586 -33.73 3.93 -11.05
CA GLY A 586 -35.16 4.25 -11.08
C GLY A 586 -35.61 5.69 -11.41
N VAL A 587 -36.00 5.89 -12.68
CA VAL A 587 -37.12 6.72 -13.19
C VAL A 587 -37.59 7.95 -12.37
N ALA A 588 -37.31 9.16 -12.85
CA ALA A 588 -38.16 10.36 -12.67
C ALA A 588 -37.88 11.42 -13.78
N PRO A 589 -38.85 12.31 -14.13
CA PRO A 589 -38.87 13.03 -15.40
C PRO A 589 -37.82 14.15 -15.46
N GLY A 590 -36.88 14.00 -16.40
CA GLY A 590 -35.74 14.91 -16.61
C GLY A 590 -34.72 14.42 -17.64
N GLY A 591 -34.72 13.12 -17.99
CA GLY A 591 -34.04 12.59 -19.17
C GLY A 591 -32.54 12.89 -19.23
N HIS A 592 -31.77 12.43 -18.25
CA HIS A 592 -30.31 12.56 -18.27
C HIS A 592 -29.68 11.44 -19.12
N ALA A 593 -28.74 11.80 -19.99
CA ALA A 593 -27.88 10.85 -20.69
C ALA A 593 -26.63 10.59 -19.84
N LEU A 594 -26.20 9.33 -19.74
CA LEU A 594 -24.89 8.97 -19.19
C LEU A 594 -23.82 9.29 -20.23
N MET A 595 -22.96 10.26 -19.97
CA MET A 595 -21.79 10.52 -20.82
C MET A 595 -20.64 9.64 -20.36
N ILE A 596 -20.06 8.88 -21.29
CA ILE A 596 -18.83 8.12 -21.07
C ILE A 596 -17.80 8.73 -22.02
N GLY A 597 -16.86 9.48 -21.45
CA GLY A 597 -15.64 9.85 -22.14
C GLY A 597 -14.60 8.76 -21.93
N PHE A 598 -13.90 8.39 -22.98
CA PHE A 598 -12.61 7.72 -22.83
C PHE A 598 -11.49 8.76 -22.57
N GLU A 599 -11.85 10.00 -22.19
CA GLU A 599 -11.00 11.20 -22.02
C GLU A 599 -9.93 11.01 -20.95
N ASP A 600 -8.89 11.87 -20.92
CA ASP A 600 -7.77 11.77 -19.98
C ASP A 600 -7.64 12.88 -18.91
N LEU A 601 -8.50 13.92 -18.79
CA LEU A 601 -8.60 14.82 -17.59
C LEU A 601 -9.63 15.99 -17.74
N PRO A 602 -10.08 16.64 -16.63
CA PRO A 602 -11.13 17.68 -16.58
C PRO A 602 -10.93 18.99 -17.37
N ASN A 603 -9.71 19.29 -17.85
CA ASN A 603 -9.36 20.59 -18.43
C ASN A 603 -8.73 20.51 -19.83
N ALA A 604 -8.55 19.31 -20.39
CA ALA A 604 -7.98 19.13 -21.72
C ALA A 604 -9.10 19.29 -22.78
N THR A 605 -9.22 20.48 -23.35
CA THR A 605 -9.99 20.65 -24.59
C THR A 605 -9.01 20.70 -25.76
N GLY A 606 -8.83 19.57 -26.46
CA GLY A 606 -8.30 19.56 -27.84
C GLY A 606 -6.85 19.13 -28.05
N ASP A 607 -6.31 18.21 -27.27
CA ASP A 607 -5.00 17.57 -27.54
C ASP A 607 -5.07 16.39 -28.52
N LYS A 608 -6.28 15.89 -28.85
CA LYS A 608 -6.54 14.93 -29.93
C LYS A 608 -5.79 13.61 -29.77
N ASP A 609 -5.62 13.15 -28.55
CA ASP A 609 -4.92 11.90 -28.26
C ASP A 609 -5.82 10.67 -28.54
N PHE A 610 -5.43 9.48 -28.08
CA PHE A 610 -6.20 8.24 -28.33
C PHE A 610 -7.47 8.11 -27.47
N GLN A 611 -7.62 8.94 -26.43
CA GLN A 611 -8.67 8.92 -25.40
C GLN A 611 -9.84 9.89 -25.71
N ASP A 612 -9.67 10.73 -26.72
CA ASP A 612 -10.61 11.72 -27.23
C ASP A 612 -11.88 11.14 -27.96
N VAL A 613 -12.57 10.17 -27.35
CA VAL A 613 -13.82 9.54 -27.82
C VAL A 613 -14.90 9.66 -26.74
N VAL A 614 -16.03 10.28 -27.09
CA VAL A 614 -17.16 10.47 -26.15
C VAL A 614 -18.41 9.79 -26.69
N ILE A 615 -19.02 8.97 -25.84
CA ILE A 615 -20.32 8.35 -26.08
C ILE A 615 -21.35 8.82 -25.05
N ALA A 616 -22.62 8.76 -25.42
CA ALA A 616 -23.74 9.03 -24.54
C ALA A 616 -24.67 7.82 -24.51
N VAL A 617 -25.00 7.29 -23.34
CA VAL A 617 -25.99 6.22 -23.17
C VAL A 617 -27.29 6.77 -22.60
N ARG A 618 -28.42 6.37 -23.17
CA ARG A 618 -29.75 6.88 -22.83
C ARG A 618 -30.75 5.74 -22.67
N PRO A 619 -31.65 5.81 -21.66
CA PRO A 619 -32.76 4.88 -21.58
C PRO A 619 -33.73 5.09 -22.76
N GLN A 620 -34.21 3.99 -23.32
CA GLN A 620 -35.30 3.93 -24.28
C GLN A 620 -36.61 3.92 -23.47
N THR A 621 -37.18 5.09 -23.22
CA THR A 621 -38.56 5.17 -22.76
C THR A 621 -39.49 5.01 -23.96
N ASP A 622 -40.59 4.27 -23.79
CA ASP A 622 -41.69 4.12 -24.77
C ASP A 622 -42.45 5.45 -25.00
N ASP A 623 -41.75 6.52 -25.32
CA ASP A 623 -42.32 7.77 -25.80
C ASP A 623 -41.78 8.05 -27.21
N LEU A 624 -42.20 7.17 -28.13
CA LEU A 624 -42.44 7.60 -29.49
C LEU A 624 -43.57 8.66 -29.43
N LEU A 625 -43.20 9.92 -29.69
CA LEU A 625 -43.99 11.08 -30.17
C LEU A 625 -44.23 12.22 -29.15
N ALA A 626 -43.48 13.35 -29.28
CA ALA A 626 -44.01 14.66 -29.67
C ALA A 626 -43.03 15.84 -29.44
N ALA A 627 -42.79 16.60 -30.53
CA ALA A 627 -42.21 17.95 -30.66
C ALA A 627 -40.69 18.12 -30.55
#